data_AF-A0A6J4NMQ1-F1
#
_entry.id   AF-A0A6J4NMQ1-F1
#
_cell.length_a   1.000
_cell.length_b   1.000
_cell.length_c   1.000
_cell.angle_alpha   90.00
_cell.angle_beta   90.00
_cell.angle_gamma   90.00
#
_symmetry.space_group_name_H-M   'P 1'
#
loop_
_entity.id
_entity.type
_entity.pdbx_description
1 polymer ?
#
loop_
_entity_poly.entity_id
_entity_poly.type
_entity_poly.pdbx_seq_one_letter_code
_entity_poly.pdbx_strand_id
1 'polypeptide(L)'
;LAAAVAVVVAGGGIAGWQLLQPRAQQQELAGALDRIQGASDVQRVAPAAGASAELAGTTLVYSASQQEAVVTADDASAPGEERVYAVWRVEEDGGVQLASTFTEGGTVIDGGVDDAVTIAVTVEPEDPGTLPTTPVVAQYELVG
;
A
#
# COMPACT_ATOMS: atom_id res chain seq x y z
N LEU A 1 18.44 -26.68 3.93
CA LEU A 1 17.46 -25.75 4.50
C LEU A 1 16.54 -25.29 3.38
N ALA A 2 15.25 -25.59 3.49
CA ALA A 2 14.17 -24.89 2.78
C ALA A 2 12.86 -25.50 3.31
N ALA A 3 12.26 -24.88 4.33
CA ALA A 3 10.90 -25.21 4.72
C ALA A 3 9.98 -24.27 3.93
N ALA A 4 9.58 -24.68 2.74
CA ALA A 4 8.51 -24.01 2.00
C ALA A 4 7.18 -24.51 2.58
N VAL A 5 6.50 -23.63 3.33
CA VAL A 5 5.17 -23.91 3.87
C VAL A 5 4.17 -23.64 2.74
N ALA A 6 3.71 -24.69 2.08
CA ALA A 6 2.58 -24.62 1.15
C ALA A 6 1.30 -24.99 1.90
N VAL A 7 0.44 -24.00 2.18
CA VAL A 7 -0.88 -24.24 2.77
C VAL A 7 -1.93 -24.22 1.66
N VAL A 8 -2.68 -25.33 1.54
CA VAL A 8 -3.90 -25.44 0.73
C VAL A 8 -5.05 -24.93 1.57
N VAL A 9 -5.79 -23.92 1.09
CA VAL A 9 -7.10 -23.55 1.67
C VAL A 9 -8.15 -23.47 0.56
N ALA A 10 -9.26 -24.16 0.84
CA ALA A 10 -10.44 -24.28 0.02
C ALA A 10 -11.25 -22.97 -0.04
N GLY A 11 -11.97 -22.79 -1.14
CA GLY A 11 -12.59 -21.53 -1.53
C GLY A 11 -13.75 -21.02 -0.69
N GLY A 12 -14.00 -19.72 -0.85
CA GLY A 12 -15.19 -18.97 -0.44
C GLY A 12 -15.10 -17.59 -1.11
N GLY A 13 -16.07 -17.25 -1.96
CA GLY A 13 -15.93 -16.19 -2.95
C GLY A 13 -16.52 -14.82 -2.61
N ILE A 14 -16.18 -13.91 -3.53
CA ILE A 14 -16.79 -12.64 -3.99
C ILE A 14 -16.95 -11.45 -3.05
N ALA A 15 -16.20 -10.38 -3.36
CA ALA A 15 -16.70 -9.00 -3.43
C ALA A 15 -15.88 -8.14 -4.42
N GLY A 16 -16.18 -8.24 -5.72
CA GLY A 16 -15.66 -7.30 -6.73
C GLY A 16 -16.48 -6.00 -6.71
N TRP A 17 -15.95 -4.93 -6.12
CA TRP A 17 -16.61 -3.61 -6.10
C TRP A 17 -15.73 -2.43 -6.54
N GLN A 18 -14.46 -2.62 -6.88
CA GLN A 18 -13.54 -1.49 -7.10
C GLN A 18 -13.41 -0.97 -8.55
N LEU A 19 -14.13 -1.51 -9.54
CA LEU A 19 -13.87 -1.22 -10.95
C LEU A 19 -14.44 0.12 -11.52
N LEU A 20 -14.95 1.04 -10.70
CA LEU A 20 -15.75 2.22 -11.18
C LEU A 20 -15.34 3.60 -10.62
N GLN A 21 -14.11 3.82 -10.13
CA GLN A 21 -13.80 5.00 -9.32
C GLN A 21 -12.55 5.87 -9.68
N PRO A 22 -12.01 5.95 -10.91
CA PRO A 22 -10.77 6.74 -11.14
C PRO A 22 -10.87 8.21 -10.66
N ARG A 23 -12.01 8.86 -10.86
CA ARG A 23 -12.21 10.26 -10.42
C ARG A 23 -12.41 10.41 -8.92
N ALA A 24 -13.12 9.49 -8.29
CA ALA A 24 -13.35 9.54 -6.85
C ALA A 24 -12.06 9.24 -6.08
N GLN A 25 -11.28 8.27 -6.55
CA GLN A 25 -9.97 7.93 -5.98
C GLN A 25 -8.98 9.10 -6.11
N GLN A 26 -8.96 9.80 -7.26
CA GLN A 26 -8.14 11.02 -7.40
C GLN A 26 -8.57 12.15 -6.47
N GLN A 27 -9.87 12.35 -6.26
CA GLN A 27 -10.38 13.37 -5.33
C GLN A 27 -10.05 13.02 -3.88
N GLU A 28 -10.18 11.74 -3.52
CA GLU A 28 -9.81 11.22 -2.21
C GLU A 28 -8.30 11.39 -1.95
N LEU A 29 -7.47 11.01 -2.92
CA LEU A 29 -6.02 11.18 -2.87
C LEU A 29 -5.60 12.63 -2.67
N ALA A 30 -6.17 13.55 -3.46
CA ALA A 30 -5.90 14.97 -3.33
C ALA A 30 -6.36 15.52 -1.96
N GLY A 31 -7.52 15.10 -1.48
CA GLY A 31 -8.05 15.50 -0.17
C GLY A 31 -7.21 15.00 1.00
N ALA A 32 -6.76 13.74 0.95
CA ALA A 32 -5.88 13.16 1.98
C ALA A 32 -4.52 13.84 1.98
N LEU A 33 -3.92 14.09 0.81
CA LEU A 33 -2.67 14.84 0.70
C LEU A 33 -2.78 16.27 1.27
N ASP A 34 -3.91 16.95 1.06
CA ASP A 34 -4.13 18.29 1.63
C ASP A 34 -4.21 18.25 3.16
N ARG A 35 -4.94 17.28 3.73
CA ARG A 35 -5.02 17.07 5.18
C ARG A 35 -3.66 16.77 5.81
N ILE A 36 -2.93 15.80 5.24
CA ILE A 36 -1.59 15.41 5.71
C ILE A 36 -0.63 16.59 5.64
N GLN A 37 -0.63 17.36 4.55
CA GLN A 37 0.26 18.52 4.40
C GLN A 37 -0.10 19.69 5.32
N GLY A 38 -1.35 19.81 5.73
CA GLY A 38 -1.78 20.78 6.74
C GLY A 38 -1.36 20.41 8.17
N ALA A 39 -0.95 19.16 8.41
CA ALA A 39 -0.56 18.68 9.73
C ALA A 39 0.87 19.12 10.10
N SER A 40 1.11 19.38 11.39
CA SER A 40 2.41 19.81 11.89
C SER A 40 3.48 18.70 11.93
N ASP A 41 3.04 17.45 11.86
CA ASP A 41 3.85 16.23 11.98
C ASP A 41 4.00 15.49 10.65
N VAL A 42 3.85 16.20 9.52
CA VAL A 42 4.00 15.61 8.20
C VAL A 42 5.42 15.05 8.00
N GLN A 43 5.49 13.79 7.55
CA GLN A 43 6.72 13.10 7.22
C GLN A 43 6.66 12.55 5.79
N ARG A 44 7.84 12.50 5.14
CA ARG A 44 8.02 11.95 3.80
C ARG A 44 9.08 10.86 3.86
N VAL A 45 8.74 9.70 3.34
CA VAL A 45 9.57 8.49 3.39
C VAL A 45 9.78 7.99 1.97
N ALA A 46 11.05 7.90 1.57
CA ALA A 46 11.45 7.24 0.34
C ALA A 46 11.42 5.72 0.53
N PRO A 47 11.20 4.94 -0.53
CA PRO A 47 11.26 3.49 -0.43
C PRO A 47 12.68 3.05 0.00
N ALA A 48 12.75 1.98 0.78
CA ALA A 48 14.04 1.41 1.18
C ALA A 48 14.84 0.91 -0.03
N ALA A 49 16.15 0.77 0.17
CA ALA A 49 17.04 0.26 -0.88
C ALA A 49 16.59 -1.13 -1.35
N GLY A 50 16.55 -1.34 -2.67
CA GLY A 50 16.11 -2.59 -3.28
C GLY A 50 14.65 -2.59 -3.75
N ALA A 51 13.95 -1.46 -3.68
CA ALA A 51 12.67 -1.31 -4.37
C ALA A 51 12.80 -1.61 -5.87
N SER A 52 11.77 -2.22 -6.43
CA SER A 52 11.69 -2.53 -7.86
C SER A 52 11.73 -1.23 -8.67
N ALA A 53 12.28 -1.28 -9.88
CA ALA A 53 12.46 -0.08 -10.71
C ALA A 53 11.14 0.64 -10.97
N GLU A 54 10.06 -0.13 -11.06
CA GLU A 54 8.67 0.31 -11.21
C GLU A 54 8.17 1.15 -10.04
N LEU A 55 8.75 1.00 -8.85
CA LEU A 55 8.38 1.75 -7.64
C LEU A 55 9.56 2.53 -7.03
N ALA A 56 10.69 2.65 -7.72
CA ALA A 56 11.86 3.33 -7.18
C ALA A 56 11.65 4.86 -7.01
N GLY A 57 10.72 5.44 -7.77
CA GLY A 57 10.38 6.87 -7.73
C GLY A 57 9.20 7.22 -6.83
N THR A 58 8.59 6.25 -6.15
CA THR A 58 7.44 6.51 -5.28
C THR A 58 7.87 7.19 -3.99
N THR A 59 6.91 7.80 -3.31
CA THR A 59 7.13 8.39 -1.98
C THR A 59 5.91 8.13 -1.12
N LEU A 60 6.13 7.78 0.14
CA LEU A 60 5.10 7.78 1.15
C LEU A 60 5.10 9.12 1.88
N VAL A 61 3.94 9.76 2.00
CA VAL A 61 3.74 10.95 2.82
C VAL A 61 2.73 10.59 3.91
N TYR A 62 3.02 10.87 5.17
CA TYR A 62 2.12 10.51 6.27
C TYR A 62 2.08 11.55 7.39
N SER A 63 1.03 11.47 8.20
CA SER A 63 0.89 12.19 9.47
C SER A 63 0.24 11.26 10.49
N ALA A 64 0.92 11.06 11.62
CA ALA A 64 0.39 10.25 12.72
C ALA A 64 -0.82 10.92 13.36
N SER A 65 -0.82 12.26 13.47
CA SER A 65 -1.94 13.03 14.04
C SER A 65 -3.20 13.00 13.20
N GLN A 66 -3.09 12.81 11.88
CA GLN A 66 -4.22 12.56 10.99
C GLN A 66 -4.58 11.06 10.90
N GLN A 67 -3.68 10.16 11.33
CA GLN A 67 -3.76 8.72 11.08
C GLN A 67 -3.90 8.40 9.59
N GLU A 68 -3.27 9.19 8.72
CA GLU A 68 -3.38 9.07 7.27
C GLU A 68 -1.99 9.02 6.63
N ALA A 69 -1.88 8.21 5.57
CA ALA A 69 -0.73 8.17 4.70
C ALA A 69 -1.15 8.10 3.24
N VAL A 70 -0.27 8.54 2.36
CA VAL A 70 -0.45 8.51 0.91
C VAL A 70 0.81 7.98 0.28
N VAL A 71 0.68 6.91 -0.51
CA VAL A 71 1.74 6.48 -1.43
C VAL A 71 1.48 7.19 -2.75
N THR A 72 2.41 8.03 -3.18
CA THR A 72 2.39 8.64 -4.50
C THR A 72 3.25 7.82 -5.45
N ALA A 73 2.68 7.46 -6.59
CA ALA A 73 3.31 6.58 -7.57
C ALA A 73 3.14 7.12 -9.00
N ASP A 74 3.37 8.42 -9.19
CA ASP A 74 3.12 9.13 -10.45
C ASP A 74 3.87 8.52 -11.65
N ASP A 75 5.07 7.99 -11.41
CA ASP A 75 5.92 7.38 -12.44
C ASP A 75 5.87 5.83 -12.42
N ALA A 76 5.00 5.23 -11.60
CA ALA A 76 4.90 3.79 -11.53
C ALA A 76 4.28 3.21 -12.80
N SER A 77 4.94 2.19 -13.36
CA SER A 77 4.37 1.43 -14.47
C SER A 77 3.19 0.60 -13.98
N ALA A 78 2.16 0.42 -14.82
CA ALA A 78 1.04 -0.44 -14.48
C ALA A 78 1.52 -1.87 -14.17
N PRO A 79 0.94 -2.55 -13.16
CA PRO A 79 1.40 -3.86 -12.70
C PRO A 79 1.12 -5.03 -13.66
N GLY A 80 0.42 -4.76 -14.78
CA GLY A 80 -0.02 -5.76 -15.76
C GLY A 80 -1.53 -6.02 -15.71
N GLU A 81 -2.02 -6.80 -16.67
CA GLU A 81 -3.45 -7.18 -16.73
C GLU A 81 -3.84 -8.02 -15.51
N GLU A 82 -5.00 -7.74 -14.92
CA GLU A 82 -5.57 -8.47 -13.76
C GLU A 82 -4.68 -8.43 -12.51
N ARG A 83 -3.80 -7.42 -12.41
CA ARG A 83 -2.89 -7.18 -11.28
C ARG A 83 -3.11 -5.83 -10.63
N VAL A 84 -2.78 -5.74 -9.36
CA VAL A 84 -2.76 -4.50 -8.58
C VAL A 84 -1.48 -4.40 -7.76
N TYR A 85 -1.06 -3.18 -7.48
CA TYR A 85 -0.18 -2.94 -6.34
C TYR A 85 -1.02 -3.02 -5.08
N ALA A 86 -0.76 -4.03 -4.25
CA ALA A 86 -1.39 -4.17 -2.94
C ALA A 86 -0.49 -3.52 -1.88
N VAL A 87 -1.08 -2.64 -1.08
CA VAL A 87 -0.40 -1.92 -0.02
C VAL A 87 -0.78 -2.52 1.31
N TRP A 88 0.24 -2.92 2.08
CA TRP A 88 0.09 -3.62 3.34
C TRP A 88 0.67 -2.78 4.48
N ARG A 89 -0.08 -2.67 5.58
CA ARG A 89 0.47 -2.23 6.86
C ARG A 89 1.10 -3.43 7.55
N VAL A 90 2.32 -3.25 8.02
CA VAL A 90 3.02 -4.19 8.89
C VAL A 90 3.09 -3.55 10.26
N GLU A 91 2.47 -4.20 11.25
CA GLU A 91 2.40 -3.78 12.64
C GLU A 91 3.64 -4.25 13.41
N GLU A 92 3.90 -3.63 14.57
CA GLU A 92 5.07 -3.95 15.39
C GLU A 92 5.08 -5.40 15.89
N ASP A 93 3.90 -6.00 16.09
CA ASP A 93 3.73 -7.40 16.49
C ASP A 93 3.91 -8.40 15.33
N GLY A 94 4.18 -7.91 14.12
CA GLY A 94 4.31 -8.70 12.90
C GLY A 94 2.98 -8.97 12.19
N GLY A 95 1.87 -8.39 12.65
CA GLY A 95 0.59 -8.39 11.96
C GLY A 95 0.71 -7.73 10.59
N VAL A 96 -0.03 -8.26 9.61
CA VAL A 96 -0.07 -7.71 8.25
C VAL A 96 -1.52 -7.53 7.83
N GLN A 97 -1.87 -6.32 7.39
CA GLN A 97 -3.23 -5.99 6.95
C GLN A 97 -3.20 -5.28 5.61
N LEU A 98 -4.12 -5.65 4.71
CA LEU A 98 -4.33 -4.91 3.46
C LEU A 98 -4.87 -3.52 3.80
N ALA A 99 -4.15 -2.49 3.39
CA ALA A 99 -4.54 -1.11 3.60
C ALA A 99 -5.31 -0.55 2.39
N SER A 100 -4.77 -0.76 1.20
CA SER A 100 -5.37 -0.31 -0.05
C SER A 100 -4.74 -0.97 -1.27
N THR A 101 -5.29 -0.70 -2.45
CA THR A 101 -4.74 -1.14 -3.73
C THR A 101 -4.73 0.01 -4.74
N PHE A 102 -3.85 -0.07 -5.74
CA PHE A 102 -3.86 0.82 -6.90
C PHE A 102 -3.24 0.15 -8.13
N THR A 103 -3.56 0.69 -9.31
CA THR A 103 -2.97 0.29 -10.60
C THR A 103 -2.14 1.40 -11.23
N GLU A 104 -2.40 2.66 -10.84
CA GLU A 104 -1.72 3.88 -11.33
C GLU A 104 -1.83 4.99 -10.28
N GLY A 105 -0.95 6.01 -10.34
CA GLY A 105 -1.06 7.27 -9.59
C GLY A 105 -0.85 7.21 -8.08
N GLY A 106 -0.95 6.02 -7.47
CA GLY A 106 -0.80 5.83 -6.03
C GLY A 106 -2.13 5.65 -5.32
N THR A 107 -2.12 5.73 -3.98
CA THR A 107 -3.29 5.43 -3.16
C THR A 107 -3.22 6.06 -1.78
N VAL A 108 -4.39 6.21 -1.16
CA VAL A 108 -4.53 6.61 0.24
C VAL A 108 -4.47 5.37 1.13
N ILE A 109 -3.90 5.52 2.31
CA ILE A 109 -3.89 4.56 3.40
C ILE A 109 -4.51 5.27 4.59
N ASP A 110 -5.73 4.86 4.96
CA ASP A 110 -6.48 5.45 6.05
C ASP A 110 -6.39 4.59 7.32
N GLY A 111 -6.18 5.24 8.46
CA GLY A 111 -6.12 4.64 9.79
C GLY A 111 -4.83 3.85 10.06
N GLY A 112 -4.56 3.60 11.34
CA GLY A 112 -3.52 2.66 11.81
C GLY A 112 -2.12 2.93 11.27
N VAL A 113 -1.83 4.17 10.85
CA VAL A 113 -0.52 4.59 10.35
C VAL A 113 0.45 4.76 11.52
N ASP A 114 -0.06 5.17 12.68
CA ASP A 114 0.66 5.29 13.94
C ASP A 114 0.98 3.93 14.59
N ASP A 115 0.15 2.91 14.35
CA ASP A 115 0.37 1.54 14.83
C ASP A 115 1.28 0.72 13.88
N ALA A 116 1.46 1.19 12.64
CA ALA A 116 2.29 0.54 11.64
C ALA A 116 3.76 0.92 11.81
N VAL A 117 4.65 -0.06 11.66
CA VAL A 117 6.10 0.16 11.60
C VAL A 117 6.61 0.20 10.17
N THR A 118 5.88 -0.39 9.23
CA THR A 118 6.28 -0.45 7.83
C THR A 118 5.06 -0.48 6.92
N ILE A 119 5.14 0.26 5.81
CA ILE A 119 4.25 0.08 4.66
C ILE A 119 4.98 -0.76 3.63
N ALA A 120 4.38 -1.88 3.21
CA ALA A 120 4.93 -2.76 2.18
C ALA A 120 4.03 -2.77 0.94
N VAL A 121 4.62 -2.96 -0.23
CA VAL A 121 3.89 -3.06 -1.51
C VAL A 121 4.25 -4.37 -2.19
N THR A 122 3.24 -5.09 -2.68
CA THR A 122 3.37 -6.31 -3.48
C THR A 122 2.60 -6.19 -4.81
N VAL A 123 2.81 -7.10 -5.75
CA VAL A 123 2.08 -7.14 -7.05
C VAL A 123 1.15 -8.35 -7.07
N GLU A 124 -0.08 -8.12 -6.64
CA GLU A 124 -1.06 -9.19 -6.39
C GLU A 124 -2.06 -9.32 -7.55
N PRO A 125 -2.82 -10.43 -7.60
CA PRO A 125 -4.07 -10.47 -8.36
C PRO A 125 -5.02 -9.33 -7.95
N GLU A 126 -5.97 -8.97 -8.82
CA GLU A 126 -6.95 -7.89 -8.58
C GLU A 126 -7.67 -7.97 -7.21
N ASP A 127 -7.87 -9.20 -6.71
CA ASP A 127 -8.31 -9.47 -5.34
C ASP A 127 -7.14 -10.11 -4.54
N PRO A 128 -6.35 -9.31 -3.80
CA PRO A 128 -5.17 -9.79 -3.08
C PRO A 128 -5.50 -10.65 -1.84
N GLY A 129 -6.77 -10.70 -1.40
CA GLY A 129 -7.16 -11.40 -0.19
C GLY A 129 -6.64 -10.73 1.10
N THR A 130 -6.46 -11.51 2.17
CA THR A 130 -6.12 -10.99 3.51
C THR A 130 -4.63 -11.06 3.84
N LEU A 131 -3.81 -11.71 3.01
CA LEU A 131 -2.37 -11.85 3.20
C LEU A 131 -1.66 -11.73 1.85
N PRO A 132 -0.44 -11.15 1.81
CA PRO A 132 0.33 -11.06 0.57
C PRO A 132 0.66 -12.45 0.02
N THR A 133 0.52 -12.63 -1.29
CA THR A 133 0.86 -13.90 -1.98
C THR A 133 2.10 -13.77 -2.86
N THR A 134 2.58 -12.54 -3.07
CA THR A 134 3.76 -12.24 -3.89
C THR A 134 4.85 -11.53 -3.09
N PRO A 135 6.11 -11.55 -3.58
CA PRO A 135 7.21 -10.85 -2.92
C PRO A 135 6.98 -9.35 -2.78
N VAL A 136 7.55 -8.76 -1.74
CA VAL A 136 7.58 -7.30 -1.54
C VAL A 136 8.43 -6.66 -2.63
N VAL A 137 7.86 -5.66 -3.30
CA VAL A 137 8.49 -4.88 -4.38
C VAL A 137 8.86 -3.46 -3.94
N ALA A 138 8.31 -2.97 -2.84
CA ALA A 138 8.74 -1.74 -2.17
C ALA A 138 8.37 -1.78 -0.67
N GLN A 139 9.16 -1.10 0.16
CA GLN A 139 8.89 -0.94 1.59
C GLN A 139 9.23 0.47 2.05
N TYR A 140 8.47 1.00 3.02
CA TYR A 140 8.68 2.30 3.63
C TYR A 140 8.66 2.12 5.14
N GLU A 141 9.79 2.41 5.79
CA GLU A 141 9.89 2.32 7.24
C GLU A 141 9.34 3.60 7.86
N LEU A 142 8.34 3.44 8.73
CA LEU A 142 7.77 4.57 9.46
C LEU A 142 8.67 4.84 10.67
N VAL A 143 9.07 6.09 10.84
CA VAL A 143 9.81 6.54 12.02
C VAL A 143 8.81 7.12 13.00
N GLY A 144 8.56 6.39 14.08
CA GLY A 144 7.82 6.88 15.25
C GLY A 144 8.59 7.93 16.05
#